data_AF-A0A7W7Q1D1-F1
#
_entry.id   AF-A0A7W7Q1D1-F1
#
_cell.length_a   1.000
_cell.length_b   1.000
_cell.length_c   1.000
_cell.angle_alpha   90.00
_cell.angle_beta   90.00
_cell.angle_gamma   90.00
#
_symmetry.space_group_name_H-M   'P 1'
#
loop_
_entity.id
_entity.type
_entity.pdbx_description
1 polymer ?
#
loop_
_entity_poly.entity_id
_entity_poly.type
_entity_poly.pdbx_seq_one_letter_code
_entity_poly.pdbx_strand_id
1 'polypeptide(L)'
;MISYGGLVYLITGATGTVGRPLLAELDGHAVRPVTRDPSRLPGAVAEPDVTGVTAVFLHPRAVGLGAADLLVRAKAAGVRRVVVLSAVNVDDPLDEQPSRANGDRDTEVEAAAIGSGLEWVSAVAAAGMVEHGHRPEFVAALMARYERENGRPAHVSGDVENVLGRPARSFAEWVADHAEYVR
;
A
#
# COMPACT_ATOMS: atom_id res chain seq x y z
N MET A 1 -25.17 -28.52 8.72
CA MET A 1 -24.15 -27.63 9.31
C MET A 1 -23.84 -26.57 8.28
N ILE A 2 -24.24 -25.33 8.53
CA ILE A 2 -24.04 -24.21 7.62
C ILE A 2 -22.73 -23.55 8.07
N SER A 3 -21.67 -23.69 7.28
CA SER A 3 -20.40 -23.01 7.53
C SER A 3 -20.61 -21.52 7.25
N TYR A 4 -20.51 -20.68 8.28
CA TYR A 4 -20.46 -19.23 8.08
C TYR A 4 -19.23 -18.92 7.23
N GLY A 5 -19.44 -18.36 6.05
CA GLY A 5 -18.39 -18.00 5.09
C GLY A 5 -17.41 -17.01 5.69
N GLY A 6 -16.36 -17.52 6.35
CA GLY A 6 -15.25 -16.72 6.82
C GLY A 6 -14.47 -16.12 5.65
N LEU A 7 -13.88 -14.95 5.88
CA LEU A 7 -12.99 -14.32 4.90
C LEU A 7 -11.79 -15.26 4.64
N VAL A 8 -11.53 -15.54 3.37
CA VAL A 8 -10.37 -16.31 2.90
C VAL A 8 -9.42 -15.33 2.22
N TYR A 9 -8.20 -15.22 2.73
CA TYR A 9 -7.19 -14.29 2.24
C TYR A 9 -6.15 -15.00 1.37
N LEU A 10 -5.83 -14.46 0.20
CA LEU A 10 -4.69 -14.89 -0.61
C LEU A 10 -3.54 -13.90 -0.42
N ILE A 11 -2.40 -14.36 0.07
CA ILE A 11 -1.26 -13.49 0.41
C ILE A 11 -0.06 -13.82 -0.46
N THR A 12 0.28 -12.93 -1.40
CA THR A 12 1.48 -13.09 -2.22
C THR A 12 2.72 -12.55 -1.51
N GLY A 13 3.89 -13.13 -1.81
CA GLY A 13 5.12 -12.79 -1.08
C GLY A 13 5.13 -13.28 0.36
N ALA A 14 4.42 -14.38 0.64
CA ALA A 14 4.14 -14.91 1.97
C ALA A 14 5.38 -15.14 2.85
N THR A 15 6.54 -15.45 2.26
CA THR A 15 7.80 -15.67 2.99
C THR A 15 8.68 -14.42 3.12
N GLY A 16 8.23 -13.26 2.60
CA GLY A 16 8.96 -12.00 2.60
C GLY A 16 8.85 -11.20 3.90
N THR A 17 9.48 -10.03 3.92
CA THR A 17 9.54 -9.12 5.08
C THR A 17 8.17 -8.56 5.46
N VAL A 18 7.29 -8.35 4.48
CA VAL A 18 5.89 -7.92 4.71
C VAL A 18 4.96 -9.12 4.87
N GLY A 19 5.13 -10.16 4.04
CA GLY A 19 4.24 -11.32 4.05
C GLY A 19 4.27 -12.11 5.36
N ARG A 20 5.45 -12.38 5.94
CA ARG A 20 5.56 -13.13 7.20
C ARG A 20 4.82 -12.49 8.38
N PRO A 21 5.05 -11.21 8.73
CA PRO A 21 4.31 -10.57 9.81
C PRO A 21 2.82 -10.45 9.47
N LEU A 22 2.45 -10.18 8.21
CA LEU A 22 1.04 -10.16 7.80
C LEU A 22 0.34 -11.51 8.05
N LEU A 23 1.02 -12.63 7.79
CA LEU A 23 0.47 -13.96 8.10
C LEU A 23 0.31 -14.18 9.60
N ALA A 24 1.21 -13.66 10.44
CA ALA A 24 1.09 -13.77 11.89
C ALA A 24 -0.11 -12.98 12.44
N GLU A 25 -0.38 -11.79 11.91
CA GLU A 25 -1.57 -10.99 12.26
C GLU A 25 -2.88 -11.62 11.76
N LEU A 26 -2.80 -12.49 10.74
CA LEU A 26 -3.93 -13.23 10.20
C LEU A 26 -4.10 -14.62 10.83
N ASP A 27 -3.41 -14.92 11.94
CA ASP A 27 -3.59 -16.18 12.65
C ASP A 27 -5.06 -16.37 13.10
N GLY A 28 -5.55 -17.60 12.99
CA GLY A 28 -6.98 -17.92 13.20
C GLY A 28 -7.90 -17.54 12.03
N HIS A 29 -7.41 -16.89 10.96
CA HIS A 29 -8.15 -16.70 9.72
C HIS A 29 -7.79 -17.77 8.66
N ALA A 30 -8.69 -17.96 7.69
CA ALA A 30 -8.39 -18.81 6.53
C ALA A 30 -7.45 -18.05 5.57
N VAL A 31 -6.22 -18.53 5.42
CA VAL A 31 -5.21 -17.90 4.58
C VAL A 31 -4.62 -18.89 3.58
N ARG A 32 -4.38 -18.41 2.35
CA ARG A 32 -3.64 -19.08 1.29
C ARG A 32 -2.33 -18.33 1.04
N PRO A 33 -1.22 -18.77 1.64
CA PRO A 33 0.07 -18.15 1.41
C PRO A 33 0.61 -18.55 0.04
N VAL A 34 1.10 -17.57 -0.72
CA VAL A 34 1.74 -17.77 -2.02
C VAL A 34 3.20 -17.35 -1.93
N THR A 35 4.09 -18.26 -2.28
CA THR A 35 5.55 -18.02 -2.33
C THR A 35 6.19 -18.84 -3.43
N ARG A 36 7.27 -18.31 -4.01
CA ARG A 36 8.08 -19.01 -5.03
C ARG A 36 8.72 -20.29 -4.51
N ASP A 37 8.91 -20.42 -3.19
CA ASP A 37 9.48 -21.61 -2.55
C ASP A 37 8.56 -22.11 -1.43
N PRO A 38 7.55 -22.94 -1.76
CA PRO A 38 6.58 -23.46 -0.80
C PRO A 38 7.21 -24.32 0.31
N SER A 39 8.39 -24.89 0.09
CA SER A 39 9.06 -25.73 1.09
C SER A 39 9.41 -24.97 2.37
N ARG A 40 9.50 -23.63 2.30
CA ARG A 40 9.84 -22.75 3.42
C ARG A 40 8.64 -22.31 4.26
N LEU A 41 7.42 -22.68 3.88
CA LEU A 41 6.20 -22.29 4.57
C LEU A 41 5.10 -23.36 4.42
N PRO A 42 4.76 -24.10 5.49
CA PRO A 42 3.69 -25.09 5.46
C PRO A 42 2.37 -24.51 4.94
N GLY A 43 1.71 -25.25 4.05
CA GLY A 43 0.42 -24.84 3.45
C GLY A 43 0.53 -23.77 2.36
N ALA A 44 1.73 -23.30 2.04
CA ALA A 44 1.93 -22.37 0.93
C ALA A 44 1.92 -23.07 -0.42
N VAL A 45 1.61 -22.29 -1.45
CA VAL A 45 1.62 -22.73 -2.86
C VAL A 45 2.49 -21.81 -3.70
N ALA A 46 3.01 -22.33 -4.81
CA ALA A 46 3.75 -21.53 -5.79
C ALA A 46 2.78 -20.74 -6.68
N GLU A 47 1.74 -21.41 -7.14
CA GLU A 47 0.74 -20.83 -8.04
C GLU A 47 -0.51 -20.37 -7.27
N PRO A 48 -0.94 -19.11 -7.41
CA PRO A 48 -2.10 -18.61 -6.71
C PRO A 48 -3.43 -19.24 -7.20
N ASP A 49 -4.17 -19.85 -6.28
CA ASP A 49 -5.57 -20.28 -6.45
C ASP A 49 -6.54 -19.33 -5.74
N VAL A 50 -7.38 -18.66 -6.54
CA VAL A 50 -8.36 -17.66 -6.11
C VAL A 50 -9.73 -18.26 -5.76
N THR A 51 -9.93 -19.57 -5.91
CA THR A 51 -11.24 -20.21 -5.74
C THR A 51 -11.79 -20.06 -4.31
N GLY A 52 -12.84 -19.26 -4.12
CA GLY A 52 -13.39 -18.99 -2.78
C GLY A 52 -12.57 -18.01 -1.94
N VAL A 53 -11.61 -17.30 -2.54
CA VAL A 53 -10.90 -16.18 -1.90
C VAL A 53 -11.83 -14.97 -1.84
N THR A 54 -11.83 -14.26 -0.71
CA THR A 54 -12.62 -13.04 -0.53
C THR A 54 -11.77 -11.77 -0.66
N ALA A 55 -10.48 -11.84 -0.33
CA ALA A 55 -9.55 -10.72 -0.42
C ALA A 55 -8.13 -11.17 -0.83
N VAL A 56 -7.44 -10.34 -1.62
CA VAL A 56 -6.09 -10.61 -2.13
C VAL A 56 -5.12 -9.52 -1.69
N PHE A 57 -3.95 -9.93 -1.17
CA PHE A 57 -2.81 -9.05 -0.94
C PHE A 57 -1.75 -9.26 -2.04
N LEU A 58 -1.41 -8.18 -2.75
CA LEU A 58 -0.45 -8.16 -3.86
C LEU A 58 0.87 -7.55 -3.40
N HIS A 59 1.92 -8.36 -3.40
CA HIS A 59 3.29 -7.91 -3.25
C HIS A 59 3.92 -7.74 -4.65
N PRO A 60 4.36 -6.52 -5.04
CA PRO A 60 4.78 -6.23 -6.41
C PRO A 60 5.89 -7.12 -6.97
N ARG A 61 6.94 -7.38 -6.20
CA ARG A 61 7.98 -8.36 -6.59
C ARG A 61 7.47 -9.80 -6.73
N ALA A 62 6.50 -10.22 -5.93
CA ALA A 62 6.02 -11.59 -5.91
C ALA A 62 5.11 -11.90 -7.11
N VAL A 63 4.26 -10.95 -7.49
CA VAL A 63 3.33 -11.11 -8.62
C VAL A 63 3.89 -10.58 -9.94
N GLY A 64 4.76 -9.56 -9.88
CA GLY A 64 5.36 -8.91 -11.04
C GLY A 64 4.32 -8.52 -12.09
N LEU A 65 4.64 -8.79 -13.36
CA LEU A 65 3.76 -8.51 -14.50
C LEU A 65 2.53 -9.44 -14.56
N GLY A 66 2.48 -10.50 -13.75
CA GLY A 66 1.34 -11.42 -13.68
C GLY A 66 0.15 -10.90 -12.86
N ALA A 67 0.25 -9.70 -12.29
CA ALA A 67 -0.82 -9.13 -11.46
C ALA A 67 -2.14 -8.96 -12.22
N ALA A 68 -2.10 -8.52 -13.48
CA ALA A 68 -3.30 -8.31 -14.29
C ALA A 68 -4.09 -9.62 -14.48
N ASP A 69 -3.42 -10.69 -14.89
CA ASP A 69 -4.05 -12.01 -15.08
C ASP A 69 -4.59 -12.59 -13.77
N LEU A 70 -3.85 -12.42 -12.67
CA LEU A 70 -4.31 -12.82 -11.34
C LEU A 70 -5.60 -12.07 -10.95
N LEU A 71 -5.65 -10.76 -11.19
CA LEU A 71 -6.81 -9.93 -10.84
C LEU A 71 -8.02 -10.22 -11.73
N VAL A 72 -7.83 -10.56 -13.00
CA VAL A 72 -8.90 -11.06 -13.88
C VAL A 72 -9.50 -12.35 -13.30
N ARG A 73 -8.66 -13.32 -12.91
CA ARG A 73 -9.12 -14.56 -12.28
C ARG A 73 -9.80 -14.30 -10.94
N ALA A 74 -9.23 -13.41 -10.12
CA ALA A 74 -9.78 -13.03 -8.82
C ALA A 74 -11.19 -12.43 -8.96
N LYS A 75 -11.38 -11.50 -9.89
CA LYS A 75 -12.69 -10.91 -10.19
C LYS A 75 -13.71 -11.95 -10.64
N ALA A 76 -13.32 -12.84 -11.55
CA ALA A 76 -14.18 -13.93 -12.01
C ALA A 76 -14.56 -14.90 -10.88
N ALA A 77 -13.68 -15.08 -9.89
CA ALA A 77 -13.90 -15.93 -8.72
C ALA A 77 -14.69 -15.24 -7.59
N GLY A 78 -15.06 -13.96 -7.74
CA GLY A 78 -15.84 -13.22 -6.75
C GLY A 78 -15.04 -12.59 -5.61
N VAL A 79 -13.73 -12.41 -5.78
CA VAL A 79 -12.91 -11.62 -4.85
C VAL A 79 -13.50 -10.21 -4.72
N ARG A 80 -13.59 -9.72 -3.49
CA ARG A 80 -14.22 -8.43 -3.19
C ARG A 80 -13.23 -7.31 -2.96
N ARG A 81 -12.08 -7.61 -2.36
CA ARG A 81 -11.08 -6.61 -1.95
C ARG A 81 -9.68 -6.97 -2.42
N VAL A 82 -8.94 -5.96 -2.84
CA VAL A 82 -7.52 -6.06 -3.19
C VAL A 82 -6.72 -5.09 -2.33
N VAL A 83 -5.60 -5.54 -1.78
CA VAL A 83 -4.63 -4.69 -1.11
C VAL A 83 -3.33 -4.78 -1.89
N VAL A 84 -2.80 -3.65 -2.33
CA VAL A 84 -1.51 -3.59 -3.03
C VAL A 84 -0.47 -3.05 -2.05
N LEU A 85 0.61 -3.80 -1.82
CA LEU A 85 1.81 -3.21 -1.20
C LEU A 85 2.41 -2.25 -2.21
N SER A 86 2.22 -0.95 -2.04
CA SER A 86 2.69 0.05 -2.99
C SER A 86 3.87 0.84 -2.40
N ALA A 87 4.44 1.73 -3.20
CA ALA A 87 5.61 2.52 -2.88
C ALA A 87 5.33 4.02 -3.10
N VAL A 88 6.01 4.87 -2.34
CA VAL A 88 5.82 6.33 -2.39
C VAL A 88 6.22 6.95 -3.74
N ASN A 89 7.06 6.26 -4.50
CA ASN A 89 7.61 6.64 -5.79
C ASN A 89 6.90 5.94 -6.96
N VAL A 90 5.68 5.42 -6.76
CA VAL A 90 4.95 4.66 -7.78
C VAL A 90 4.63 5.50 -9.03
N ASP A 91 4.49 6.81 -8.87
CA ASP A 91 4.18 7.74 -9.96
C ASP A 91 5.43 8.33 -10.66
N ASP A 92 6.64 8.06 -10.15
CA ASP A 92 7.89 8.56 -10.74
C ASP A 92 8.19 7.85 -12.07
N PRO A 93 9.00 8.44 -12.98
CA PRO A 93 9.48 7.74 -14.16
C PRO A 93 10.07 6.37 -13.84
N LEU A 94 9.79 5.36 -14.66
CA LEU A 94 10.17 3.97 -14.35
C LEU A 94 11.67 3.79 -14.13
N ASP A 95 12.52 4.54 -14.80
CA ASP A 95 13.98 4.53 -14.65
C ASP A 95 14.47 5.22 -13.37
N GLU A 96 13.62 6.00 -12.72
CA GLU A 96 13.89 6.69 -11.45
C GLU A 96 13.40 5.89 -10.23
N GLN A 97 12.71 4.76 -10.42
CA GLN A 97 12.18 3.93 -9.33
C GLN A 97 13.21 2.92 -8.78
N PRO A 98 13.89 3.17 -7.64
CA PRO A 98 14.94 2.28 -7.12
C PRO A 98 14.46 0.86 -6.79
N SER A 99 13.20 0.68 -6.39
CA SER A 99 12.62 -0.64 -6.08
C SER A 99 12.65 -1.60 -7.27
N ARG A 100 12.65 -1.08 -8.51
CA ARG A 100 12.75 -1.91 -9.73
C ARG A 100 14.08 -2.64 -9.85
N ALA A 101 15.16 -2.09 -9.31
CA ALA A 101 16.45 -2.78 -9.23
C ALA A 101 16.38 -4.03 -8.33
N ASN A 102 15.47 -4.04 -7.36
CA ASN A 102 15.18 -5.20 -6.52
C ASN A 102 14.14 -6.16 -7.14
N GLY A 103 13.67 -5.86 -8.36
CA GLY A 103 12.70 -6.65 -9.11
C GLY A 103 11.24 -6.30 -8.82
N ASP A 104 10.98 -5.22 -8.09
CA ASP A 104 9.61 -4.74 -7.86
C ASP A 104 9.02 -4.12 -9.13
N ARG A 105 7.69 -4.11 -9.17
CA ARG A 105 6.84 -3.67 -10.30
C ARG A 105 5.68 -2.85 -9.76
N ASP A 106 5.97 -1.93 -8.85
CA ASP A 106 4.97 -1.18 -8.09
C ASP A 106 3.96 -0.49 -9.02
N THR A 107 4.48 0.23 -10.03
CA THR A 107 3.66 0.92 -11.05
C THR A 107 2.74 -0.04 -11.79
N GLU A 108 3.27 -1.16 -12.28
CA GLU A 108 2.48 -2.10 -13.08
C GLU A 108 1.41 -2.82 -12.23
N VAL A 109 1.72 -3.13 -10.97
CA VAL A 109 0.79 -3.81 -10.07
C VAL A 109 -0.31 -2.86 -9.60
N GLU A 110 0.01 -1.59 -9.32
CA GLU A 110 -0.99 -0.57 -9.01
C GLU A 110 -1.89 -0.28 -10.22
N ALA A 111 -1.30 -0.13 -11.41
CA ALA A 111 -2.06 0.02 -12.65
C ALA A 111 -2.98 -1.19 -12.91
N ALA A 112 -2.53 -2.41 -12.62
CA ALA A 112 -3.37 -3.61 -12.71
C ALA A 112 -4.53 -3.60 -11.70
N ALA A 113 -4.29 -3.17 -10.46
CA ALA A 113 -5.33 -3.01 -9.45
C ALA A 113 -6.38 -1.98 -9.88
N ILE A 114 -5.95 -0.81 -10.35
CA ILE A 114 -6.81 0.24 -10.90
C ILE A 114 -7.63 -0.29 -12.09
N GLY A 115 -6.97 -0.94 -13.06
CA GLY A 115 -7.59 -1.47 -14.27
C GLY A 115 -8.53 -2.65 -14.03
N SER A 116 -8.41 -3.36 -12.90
CA SER A 116 -9.26 -4.52 -12.59
C SER A 116 -10.73 -4.15 -12.30
N GLY A 117 -10.97 -2.92 -11.84
CA GLY A 117 -12.28 -2.47 -11.35
C GLY A 117 -12.76 -3.18 -10.07
N LEU A 118 -11.87 -3.86 -9.34
CA LEU A 118 -12.13 -4.37 -7.99
C LEU A 118 -12.02 -3.24 -6.97
N GLU A 119 -12.70 -3.37 -5.82
CA GLU A 119 -12.44 -2.50 -4.67
C GLU A 119 -11.00 -2.75 -4.20
N TRP A 120 -10.16 -1.72 -4.21
CA TRP A 120 -8.75 -1.86 -3.86
C TRP A 120 -8.26 -0.71 -2.97
N VAL A 121 -7.21 -0.99 -2.20
CA VAL A 121 -6.51 -0.02 -1.36
C VAL A 121 -5.00 -0.18 -1.51
N SER A 122 -4.30 0.94 -1.53
CA SER A 122 -2.86 1.01 -1.54
C SER A 122 -2.32 0.98 -0.10
N ALA A 123 -1.48 0.00 0.21
CA ALA A 123 -0.69 -0.06 1.44
C ALA A 123 0.67 0.60 1.17
N VAL A 124 0.67 1.94 1.12
CA VAL A 124 1.87 2.76 0.95
C VAL A 124 2.51 3.04 2.32
N ALA A 125 3.84 3.07 2.38
CA ALA A 125 4.65 3.80 3.36
C ALA A 125 5.08 3.14 4.70
N ALA A 126 4.31 2.25 5.34
CA ALA A 126 4.76 1.73 6.64
C ALA A 126 5.99 0.79 6.54
N ALA A 127 5.96 -0.12 5.56
CA ALA A 127 6.99 -1.16 5.42
C ALA A 127 8.37 -0.58 5.06
N GLY A 128 8.43 0.36 4.11
CA GLY A 128 9.68 0.99 3.69
C GLY A 128 10.33 1.83 4.81
N MET A 129 9.54 2.46 5.68
CA MET A 129 10.08 3.24 6.79
C MET A 129 10.78 2.35 7.83
N VAL A 130 10.19 1.19 8.15
CA VAL A 130 10.82 0.24 9.08
C VAL A 130 12.10 -0.35 8.46
N GLU A 131 12.07 -0.67 7.17
CA GLU A 131 13.24 -1.20 6.45
C GLU A 131 14.42 -0.21 6.44
N HIS A 132 14.14 1.11 6.44
CA HIS A 132 15.16 2.17 6.50
C HIS A 132 15.46 2.66 7.93
N GLY A 133 15.11 1.87 8.95
CA GLY A 133 15.56 2.09 10.33
C GLY A 133 14.62 2.91 11.22
N HIS A 134 13.42 3.27 10.74
CA HIS A 134 12.42 3.86 11.62
C HIS A 134 11.81 2.81 12.55
N ARG A 135 11.57 3.19 13.81
CA ARG A 135 10.97 2.25 14.77
C ARG A 135 9.52 1.90 14.38
N PRO A 136 9.09 0.64 14.48
CA PRO A 136 7.72 0.24 14.14
C PRO A 136 6.64 1.04 14.86
N GLU A 137 6.85 1.41 16.12
CA GLU A 137 5.87 2.20 16.88
C GLU A 137 5.77 3.65 16.37
N PHE A 138 6.89 4.21 15.92
CA PHE A 138 6.92 5.53 15.29
C PHE A 138 6.15 5.52 13.97
N VAL A 139 6.39 4.50 13.14
CA VAL A 139 5.71 4.33 11.87
C VAL A 139 4.20 4.12 12.07
N ALA A 140 3.80 3.27 13.02
CA ALA A 140 2.38 3.06 13.35
C ALA A 140 1.69 4.36 13.81
N ALA A 141 2.34 5.14 14.68
CA ALA A 141 1.82 6.43 15.13
C ALA A 141 1.71 7.45 13.99
N LEU A 142 2.69 7.46 13.08
CA LEU A 142 2.71 8.34 11.91
C LEU A 142 1.59 7.98 10.91
N MET A 143 1.38 6.70 10.63
CA MET A 143 0.29 6.24 9.76
C MET A 143 -1.07 6.53 10.35
N ALA A 144 -1.27 6.27 11.65
CA ALA A 144 -2.51 6.62 12.35
C ALA A 144 -2.78 8.13 12.31
N ARG A 145 -1.75 8.98 12.27
CA ARG A 145 -1.90 10.43 12.08
C ARG A 145 -2.36 10.77 10.67
N TYR A 146 -1.72 10.22 9.65
CA TYR A 146 -2.11 10.46 8.26
C TYR A 146 -3.54 10.01 7.97
N GLU A 147 -3.99 8.87 8.49
CA GLU A 147 -5.38 8.44 8.36
C GLU A 147 -6.38 9.43 8.97
N ARG A 148 -6.07 9.99 10.15
CA ARG A 148 -6.93 11.01 10.78
C ARG A 148 -6.97 12.33 10.01
N GLU A 149 -5.87 12.67 9.35
CA GLU A 149 -5.69 13.95 8.65
C GLU A 149 -6.09 13.86 7.17
N ASN A 150 -6.25 12.67 6.61
CA ASN A 150 -6.61 12.47 5.21
C ASN A 150 -7.94 13.16 4.86
N GLY A 151 -7.93 14.01 3.84
CA GLY A 151 -9.09 14.80 3.42
C GLY A 151 -9.44 15.99 4.33
N ARG A 152 -8.62 16.28 5.36
CA ARG A 152 -8.80 17.46 6.23
C ARG A 152 -7.80 18.55 5.86
N PRO A 153 -8.22 19.82 5.69
CA PRO A 153 -7.29 20.92 5.56
C PRO A 153 -6.37 20.97 6.79
N ALA A 154 -5.09 21.26 6.57
CA ALA A 154 -4.15 21.48 7.66
C ALA A 154 -4.69 22.57 8.60
N HIS A 155 -4.60 22.33 9.90
CA HIS A 155 -5.02 23.35 10.87
C HIS A 155 -4.10 24.56 10.76
N VAL A 156 -4.66 25.69 10.32
CA VAL A 156 -4.01 26.99 10.38
C VAL A 156 -4.20 27.51 11.80
N SER A 157 -3.12 27.56 12.58
CA SER A 157 -3.14 28.14 13.93
C SER A 157 -3.06 29.67 13.88
N GLY A 158 -3.52 30.33 14.94
CA GLY A 158 -3.44 31.80 15.10
C GLY A 158 -2.06 32.30 15.53
N ASP A 159 -1.05 31.44 15.57
CA ASP A 159 0.24 31.75 16.18
C ASP A 159 0.97 32.91 15.48
N VAL A 160 0.79 33.04 14.16
CA VAL A 160 1.37 34.15 13.41
C VAL A 160 0.81 35.50 13.88
N GLU A 161 -0.50 35.57 14.12
CA GLU A 161 -1.14 36.78 14.64
C GLU A 161 -0.75 37.04 16.09
N ASN A 162 -0.71 36.00 16.92
CA ASN A 162 -0.28 36.10 18.30
C ASN A 162 1.16 36.62 18.44
N VAL A 163 2.07 36.21 17.55
CA VAL A 163 3.48 36.57 17.60
C VAL A 163 3.77 37.90 16.90
N LEU A 164 3.14 38.16 15.76
CA LEU A 164 3.47 39.31 14.91
C LEU A 164 2.45 40.47 15.03
N GLY A 165 1.35 40.29 15.75
CA GLY A 165 0.28 41.28 15.89
C GLY A 165 -0.51 41.54 14.60
N ARG A 166 -0.38 40.67 13.61
CA ARG A 166 -1.05 40.75 12.30
C ARG A 166 -1.29 39.36 11.72
N PRO A 167 -2.37 39.15 10.95
CA PRO A 167 -2.67 37.86 10.36
C PRO A 167 -1.56 37.36 9.44
N ALA A 168 -1.48 36.04 9.27
CA ALA A 168 -0.61 35.43 8.28
C ALA A 168 -1.00 35.91 6.87
N ARG A 169 0.00 36.28 6.07
CA ARG A 169 -0.21 36.58 4.64
C ARG A 169 -0.52 35.29 3.89
N SER A 170 -1.41 35.39 2.92
CA SER A 170 -1.67 34.29 1.99
C SER A 170 -0.46 34.02 1.10
N PHE A 171 -0.38 32.79 0.59
CA PHE A 171 0.65 32.44 -0.40
C PHE A 171 0.55 33.32 -1.65
N ALA A 172 -0.67 33.67 -2.07
CA ALA A 172 -0.89 34.52 -3.24
C ALA A 172 -0.32 35.93 -3.06
N GLU A 173 -0.50 36.54 -1.88
CA GLU A 173 0.08 37.83 -1.54
C GLU A 173 1.61 37.76 -1.49
N TRP A 174 2.17 36.71 -0.90
CA TRP A 174 3.61 36.51 -0.89
C TRP A 174 4.18 36.38 -2.32
N VAL A 175 3.53 35.61 -3.20
CA VAL A 175 3.94 35.47 -4.59
C VAL A 175 3.88 36.81 -5.33
N ALA A 176 2.81 37.59 -5.14
CA ALA A 176 2.70 38.92 -5.75
C ALA A 176 3.81 39.87 -5.29
N ASP A 177 4.14 39.84 -3.98
CA ASP A 177 5.21 40.66 -3.38
C ASP A 177 6.62 40.25 -3.86
N HIS A 178 6.82 39.01 -4.33
CA HIS A 178 8.15 38.44 -4.60
C HIS A 178 8.32 37.90 -6.03
N ALA A 179 7.38 38.21 -6.94
CA ALA A 179 7.38 37.71 -8.32
C ALA A 179 8.66 38.07 -9.09
N GLU A 180 9.37 39.15 -8.71
CA GLU A 180 10.62 39.57 -9.33
C GLU A 180 11.81 38.62 -9.06
N TYR A 181 11.75 37.81 -8.00
CA TYR A 181 12.79 36.84 -7.64
C TYR A 181 12.63 35.47 -8.31
N VAL A 182 11.48 35.24 -8.94
CA VAL A 182 11.17 33.99 -9.64
C VAL A 182 11.23 34.29 -11.14
N ARG A 183 12.44 34.29 -11.70
CA ARG A 183 12.70 34.29 -13.15
C ARG A 183 13.45 33.04 -13.56
#